data_AF-A0A415ZJX4-F1
#
_entry.id   AF-A0A415ZJX4-F1
#
_cell.length_a   1.000
_cell.length_b   1.000
_cell.length_c   1.000
_cell.angle_alpha   90.00
_cell.angle_beta   90.00
_cell.angle_gamma   90.00
#
_symmetry.space_group_name_H-M   'P 1'
#
loop_
_entity.id
_entity.type
_entity.pdbx_description
1 polymer ?
#
loop_
_entity_poly.entity_id
_entity_poly.type
_entity_poly.pdbx_seq_one_letter_code
_entity_poly.pdbx_strand_id
1 'polypeptide(L)'
;MTERQIEDMCRRRYQNFEAVILPWSKDGQGPDGAVSCTENGILGLEWKNRDGSGTYQSRYIIDLEKGNIIITGDCGNAIACFSNQLKVEQLSGLVSDIGYFAEKIRCGEGMFTYEPEDIEADLQFAEECWRKKHHENWSDTITDSVKRLRIWFSENEVAGTDYPKEICDILEEMEPNWRHAVYLRFGKRLSARVYMWQIGLQMALAQVSLKASGGISKNTADLLAASCMAVLNPMRWNGRGNNLSFEKTGWAHRLDKDHTLLVRLGQNINQD
;
A
#
# COMPACT_ATOMS: atom_id res chain seq x y z
N MET A 1 -12.37 4.49 8.96
CA MET A 1 -11.15 3.92 9.59
C MET A 1 -9.94 4.56 8.92
N THR A 2 -8.93 5.00 9.64
CA THR A 2 -7.74 5.61 9.01
C THR A 2 -6.87 4.55 8.34
N GLU A 3 -6.05 4.94 7.35
CA GLU A 3 -5.14 4.02 6.66
C GLU A 3 -4.25 3.25 7.65
N ARG A 4 -3.68 3.95 8.62
CA ARG A 4 -2.87 3.35 9.69
C ARG A 4 -3.64 2.30 10.51
N GLN A 5 -4.92 2.54 10.80
CA GLN A 5 -5.74 1.56 11.52
C GLN A 5 -5.98 0.30 10.68
N ILE A 6 -6.15 0.44 9.37
CA ILE A 6 -6.30 -0.69 8.43
C ILE A 6 -5.00 -1.48 8.36
N GLU A 7 -3.85 -0.81 8.24
CA GLU A 7 -2.54 -1.47 8.22
C GLU A 7 -2.29 -2.27 9.49
N ASP A 8 -2.52 -1.66 10.66
CA ASP A 8 -2.36 -2.31 11.95
C ASP A 8 -3.30 -3.53 12.09
N MET A 9 -4.53 -3.42 11.58
CA MET A 9 -5.47 -4.55 11.54
C MET A 9 -4.93 -5.68 10.67
N CYS A 10 -4.45 -5.40 9.45
CA CYS A 10 -3.91 -6.40 8.55
C CYS A 10 -2.71 -7.13 9.17
N ARG A 11 -1.76 -6.38 9.75
CA ARG A 11 -0.59 -6.95 10.43
C ARG A 11 -0.98 -7.84 11.61
N ARG A 12 -1.99 -7.45 12.41
CA ARG A 12 -2.51 -8.30 13.49
C ARG A 12 -3.10 -9.60 12.97
N ARG A 13 -3.85 -9.57 11.86
CA ARG A 13 -4.44 -10.78 11.25
C ARG A 13 -3.38 -11.74 10.70
N TYR A 14 -2.25 -11.20 10.25
CA TYR A 14 -1.15 -11.98 9.68
C TYR A 14 -0.10 -12.48 10.69
N GLN A 15 -0.33 -12.35 12.00
CA GLN A 15 0.63 -12.80 13.02
C GLN A 15 0.98 -14.30 12.93
N ASN A 16 -0.01 -15.13 12.60
CA ASN A 16 0.15 -16.59 12.53
C ASN A 16 0.34 -17.11 11.11
N PHE A 17 0.69 -16.24 10.16
CA PHE A 17 0.88 -16.64 8.78
C PHE A 17 2.30 -17.13 8.51
N GLU A 18 2.45 -17.81 7.38
CA GLU A 18 3.71 -18.19 6.80
C GLU A 18 3.71 -18.09 5.27
N ALA A 19 4.90 -17.79 4.75
CA ALA A 19 5.24 -17.82 3.35
C ALA A 19 5.79 -19.19 2.96
N VAL A 20 5.16 -19.76 1.94
CA VAL A 20 5.57 -21.01 1.30
C VAL A 20 5.87 -20.72 -0.17
N ILE A 21 7.10 -21.01 -0.60
CA ILE A 21 7.47 -20.96 -2.02
C ILE A 21 6.82 -22.15 -2.72
N LEU A 22 6.09 -21.88 -3.79
CA LEU A 22 5.38 -22.91 -4.55
C LEU A 22 6.36 -23.88 -5.21
N PRO A 23 6.05 -25.18 -5.31
CA PRO A 23 7.00 -26.20 -5.76
C PRO A 23 7.59 -25.93 -7.14
N TRP A 24 6.77 -25.46 -8.08
CA TRP A 24 7.18 -25.12 -9.45
C TRP A 24 8.00 -23.84 -9.56
N SER A 25 8.06 -23.04 -8.48
CA SER A 25 8.89 -21.84 -8.40
C SER A 25 10.30 -22.14 -7.90
N LYS A 26 10.56 -23.36 -7.42
CA LYS A 26 11.88 -23.79 -7.00
C LYS A 26 12.58 -24.36 -8.23
N ASP A 27 13.71 -23.79 -8.60
CA ASP A 27 14.61 -24.51 -9.49
C ASP A 27 15.25 -25.66 -8.70
N GLY A 28 15.69 -26.70 -9.41
CA GLY A 28 16.24 -27.90 -8.80
C GLY A 28 17.26 -27.59 -7.71
N GLN A 29 17.32 -28.44 -6.67
CA GLN A 29 18.31 -28.31 -5.61
C GLN A 29 19.71 -28.22 -6.20
N GLY A 30 20.38 -27.07 -5.99
CA GLY A 30 21.82 -27.00 -6.19
C GLY A 30 22.54 -28.01 -5.27
N PRO A 31 23.78 -28.41 -5.59
CA PRO A 31 24.52 -29.45 -4.87
C PRO A 31 24.68 -29.19 -3.35
N ASP A 32 24.47 -27.95 -2.90
CA ASP A 32 24.59 -27.53 -1.50
C ASP A 32 23.24 -27.44 -0.75
N GLY A 33 22.14 -27.88 -1.36
CA GLY A 33 20.80 -27.82 -0.75
C GLY A 33 20.20 -26.41 -0.64
N ALA A 34 20.91 -25.38 -1.13
CA ALA A 34 20.39 -24.03 -1.29
C ALA A 34 19.35 -24.02 -2.42
N VAL A 35 18.13 -23.61 -2.09
CA VAL A 35 17.07 -23.36 -3.08
C VAL A 35 17.37 -21.99 -3.70
N SER A 36 17.90 -21.95 -4.92
CA SER A 36 17.93 -20.72 -5.70
C SER A 36 16.51 -20.45 -6.22
N CYS A 37 16.03 -19.23 -6.00
CA CYS A 37 14.79 -18.78 -6.61
C CYS A 37 15.13 -18.25 -8.02
N THR A 38 14.58 -18.94 -9.03
CA THR A 38 14.19 -18.47 -10.38
C THR A 38 15.30 -18.22 -11.41
N GLU A 39 15.81 -19.27 -12.05
CA GLU A 39 16.35 -19.26 -13.42
C GLU A 39 15.25 -18.94 -14.45
N ASN A 40 14.00 -19.33 -14.16
CA ASN A 40 12.85 -19.14 -15.06
C ASN A 40 12.17 -17.76 -14.96
N GLY A 41 12.68 -16.85 -14.11
CA GLY A 41 12.13 -15.50 -13.96
C GLY A 41 10.73 -15.40 -13.31
N ILE A 42 10.15 -16.49 -12.80
CA ILE A 42 8.82 -16.50 -12.17
C ILE A 42 8.89 -16.98 -10.71
N LEU A 43 8.45 -16.14 -9.78
CA LEU A 43 8.37 -16.45 -8.35
C LEU A 43 6.92 -16.72 -7.91
N GLY A 44 6.67 -17.90 -7.36
CA GLY A 44 5.40 -18.30 -6.79
C GLY A 44 5.43 -18.36 -5.26
N LEU A 45 4.57 -17.59 -4.59
CA LEU A 45 4.46 -17.52 -3.13
C LEU A 45 3.03 -17.78 -2.67
N GLU A 46 2.89 -18.49 -1.58
CA GLU A 46 1.64 -18.65 -0.84
C GLU A 46 1.81 -18.06 0.55
N TRP A 47 0.95 -17.10 0.89
CA TRP A 47 0.82 -16.49 2.21
C TRP A 47 -0.43 -17.05 2.88
N LYS A 48 -0.25 -17.91 3.87
CA LYS A 48 -1.34 -18.67 4.50
C LYS A 48 -1.21 -18.77 6.00
N ASN A 49 -2.32 -19.05 6.66
CA ASN A 49 -2.31 -19.33 8.09
C ASN A 49 -1.63 -20.69 8.36
N ARG A 50 -0.79 -20.74 9.40
CA ARG A 50 -0.09 -21.96 9.83
C ARG A 50 -1.02 -23.05 10.33
N ASP A 51 -2.23 -22.69 10.75
CA ASP A 51 -3.28 -23.66 11.13
C ASP A 51 -3.91 -24.37 9.92
N GLY A 52 -3.56 -23.97 8.69
CA GLY A 52 -4.08 -24.54 7.44
C GLY A 52 -5.39 -23.92 6.97
N SER A 53 -5.94 -22.93 7.67
CA SER A 53 -7.13 -22.19 7.24
C SER A 53 -6.87 -21.39 5.96
N GLY A 54 -7.88 -21.37 5.08
CA GLY A 54 -7.91 -20.53 3.88
C GLY A 54 -8.27 -19.07 4.17
N THR A 55 -8.69 -18.72 5.38
CA THR A 55 -9.11 -17.35 5.73
C THR A 55 -7.95 -16.36 5.55
N TYR A 56 -8.19 -15.29 4.78
CA TYR A 56 -7.19 -14.29 4.35
C TYR A 56 -5.97 -14.85 3.61
N GLN A 57 -6.02 -16.10 3.14
CA GLN A 57 -4.95 -16.68 2.33
C GLN A 57 -4.79 -15.88 1.04
N SER A 58 -3.54 -15.67 0.62
CA SER A 58 -3.21 -15.07 -0.67
C SER A 58 -2.10 -15.85 -1.35
N ARG A 59 -2.21 -15.98 -2.67
CA ARG A 59 -1.19 -16.54 -3.54
C ARG A 59 -0.73 -15.46 -4.51
N TYR A 60 0.58 -15.33 -4.62
CA TYR A 60 1.27 -14.38 -5.48
C TYR A 60 2.04 -15.16 -6.55
N ILE A 61 1.81 -14.82 -7.82
CA ILE A 61 2.63 -15.28 -8.95
C ILE A 61 3.27 -14.04 -9.54
N ILE A 62 4.59 -13.97 -9.46
CA ILE A 62 5.37 -12.79 -9.79
C ILE A 62 6.23 -13.11 -11.01
N ASP A 63 5.92 -12.49 -12.13
CA ASP A 63 6.77 -12.46 -13.31
C ASP A 63 7.82 -11.36 -13.11
N LEU A 64 9.05 -11.76 -12.77
CA LEU A 64 10.17 -10.85 -12.51
C LEU A 64 10.69 -10.22 -13.79
N GLU A 65 10.53 -10.86 -14.96
CA GLU A 65 11.00 -10.32 -16.22
C GLU A 65 10.14 -9.15 -16.70
N LYS A 66 8.81 -9.29 -16.59
CA LYS A 66 7.84 -8.27 -17.03
C LYS A 66 7.35 -7.35 -15.92
N GLY A 67 7.59 -7.74 -14.67
CA GLY A 67 7.14 -7.00 -13.50
C GLY A 67 5.63 -7.06 -13.29
N ASN A 68 5.05 -8.24 -13.48
CA ASN A 68 3.63 -8.48 -13.24
C ASN A 68 3.44 -9.32 -11.98
N ILE A 69 2.42 -9.00 -11.20
CA ILE A 69 2.04 -9.75 -10.00
C ILE A 69 0.58 -10.15 -10.14
N ILE A 70 0.32 -11.45 -10.18
CA ILE A 70 -1.02 -12.03 -10.12
C ILE A 70 -1.29 -12.42 -8.67
N ILE A 71 -2.41 -11.95 -8.14
CA ILE A 71 -2.84 -12.12 -6.75
C ILE A 71 -4.16 -12.85 -6.77
N THR A 72 -4.25 -13.95 -6.02
CA THR A 72 -5.48 -14.74 -5.86
C THR A 72 -5.65 -15.16 -4.41
N GLY A 73 -6.88 -15.37 -3.96
CA GLY A 73 -7.13 -15.88 -2.61
C GLY A 73 -8.45 -15.40 -2.01
N ASP A 74 -8.56 -15.55 -0.69
CA ASP A 74 -9.79 -15.26 0.07
C ASP A 74 -10.12 -13.75 0.10
N CYS A 75 -9.09 -12.90 0.01
CA CYS A 75 -9.25 -11.45 -0.10
C CYS A 75 -9.63 -10.98 -1.53
N GLY A 76 -9.90 -11.91 -2.45
CA GLY A 76 -10.19 -11.62 -3.85
C GLY A 76 -8.96 -11.66 -4.76
N ASN A 77 -9.15 -11.22 -6.00
CA ASN A 77 -8.18 -11.36 -7.07
C ASN A 77 -7.73 -10.00 -7.62
N ALA A 78 -6.46 -9.89 -8.01
CA ALA A 78 -5.91 -8.72 -8.68
C ALA A 78 -4.70 -9.04 -9.56
N ILE A 79 -4.43 -8.14 -10.51
CA ILE A 79 -3.21 -8.12 -11.33
C ILE A 79 -2.58 -6.74 -11.21
N ALA A 80 -1.34 -6.68 -10.72
CA ALA A 80 -0.53 -5.48 -10.66
C ALA A 80 0.60 -5.50 -11.69
N CYS A 81 0.82 -4.38 -12.39
CA CYS A 81 1.79 -4.25 -13.48
C CYS A 81 2.74 -3.07 -13.23
N PHE A 82 4.00 -3.36 -12.92
CA PHE A 82 5.04 -2.34 -12.70
C PHE A 82 5.71 -1.90 -14.01
N SER A 83 5.58 -2.70 -15.07
CA SER A 83 6.08 -2.42 -16.43
C SER A 83 7.60 -2.26 -16.54
N ASN A 84 8.33 -2.88 -15.62
CA ASN A 84 9.78 -2.94 -15.60
C ASN A 84 10.22 -4.30 -15.04
N GLN A 85 11.43 -4.74 -15.43
CA GLN A 85 12.05 -5.90 -14.82
C GLN A 85 12.18 -5.68 -13.30
N LEU A 86 11.77 -6.67 -12.52
CA LEU A 86 11.80 -6.66 -11.06
C LEU A 86 12.88 -7.62 -10.55
N LYS A 87 13.54 -7.20 -9.47
CA LYS A 87 14.33 -8.12 -8.65
C LYS A 87 13.60 -8.37 -7.34
N VAL A 88 13.80 -9.54 -6.74
CA VAL A 88 13.12 -9.92 -5.48
C VAL A 88 13.44 -8.93 -4.38
N GLU A 89 14.65 -8.39 -4.34
CA GLU A 89 15.09 -7.40 -3.34
C GLU A 89 14.41 -6.05 -3.52
N GLN A 90 13.95 -5.73 -4.74
CA GLN A 90 13.27 -4.47 -5.07
C GLN A 90 11.76 -4.55 -4.81
N LEU A 91 11.18 -5.75 -4.85
CA LEU A 91 9.73 -5.94 -4.69
C LEU A 91 9.23 -5.37 -3.36
N SER A 92 9.94 -5.62 -2.25
CA SER A 92 9.53 -5.15 -0.92
C SER A 92 9.44 -3.63 -0.83
N GLY A 93 10.36 -2.91 -1.49
CA GLY A 93 10.34 -1.46 -1.60
C GLY A 93 9.22 -0.97 -2.51
N LEU A 94 9.00 -1.62 -3.66
CA LEU A 94 7.95 -1.24 -4.61
C LEU A 94 6.55 -1.42 -4.06
N VAL A 95 6.34 -2.40 -3.19
CA VAL A 95 5.06 -2.62 -2.52
C VAL A 95 4.98 -1.91 -1.18
N SER A 96 5.98 -1.10 -0.79
CA SER A 96 5.99 -0.41 0.52
C SER A 96 4.96 0.72 0.62
N ASP A 97 4.72 1.42 -0.48
CA ASP A 97 3.73 2.49 -0.58
C ASP A 97 2.41 1.95 -1.13
N ILE A 98 1.34 2.11 -0.35
CA ILE A 98 0.01 1.60 -0.71
C ILE A 98 -0.58 2.35 -1.90
N GLY A 99 -0.34 3.66 -2.02
CA GLY A 99 -0.83 4.47 -3.13
C GLY A 99 -0.23 4.02 -4.45
N TYR A 100 1.09 3.90 -4.49
CA TYR A 100 1.83 3.41 -5.64
C TYR A 100 1.43 1.98 -6.00
N PHE A 101 1.31 1.08 -5.01
CA PHE A 101 0.87 -0.29 -5.26
C PHE A 101 -0.55 -0.32 -5.88
N ALA A 102 -1.48 0.45 -5.33
CA ALA A 102 -2.84 0.55 -5.85
C ALA A 102 -2.88 1.10 -7.29
N GLU A 103 -2.03 2.07 -7.64
CA GLU A 103 -1.89 2.58 -9.01
C GLU A 103 -1.39 1.54 -10.02
N LYS A 104 -0.65 0.52 -9.55
CA LYS A 104 -0.17 -0.56 -10.41
C LYS A 104 -1.22 -1.63 -10.65
N ILE A 105 -2.28 -1.70 -9.86
CA ILE A 105 -3.36 -2.66 -10.08
C ILE A 105 -4.14 -2.27 -11.34
N ARG A 106 -4.10 -3.15 -12.34
CA ARG A 106 -4.78 -2.98 -13.65
C ARG A 106 -6.15 -3.63 -13.67
N CYS A 107 -6.28 -4.74 -12.94
CA CYS A 107 -7.53 -5.46 -12.79
C CYS A 107 -7.60 -5.92 -11.34
N GLY A 108 -8.68 -5.60 -10.63
CA GLY A 108 -8.84 -5.97 -9.24
C GLY A 108 -10.30 -5.87 -8.82
N GLU A 109 -10.80 -6.89 -8.16
CA GLU A 109 -12.17 -6.90 -7.64
C GLU A 109 -12.26 -6.04 -6.38
N GLY A 110 -13.23 -5.12 -6.32
CA GLY A 110 -13.53 -4.37 -5.10
C GLY A 110 -12.37 -3.51 -4.59
N MET A 111 -11.64 -2.87 -5.50
CA MET A 111 -10.50 -1.99 -5.18
C MET A 111 -10.86 -0.84 -4.24
N PHE A 112 -12.09 -0.34 -4.36
CA PHE A 112 -12.58 0.80 -3.60
C PHE A 112 -13.87 0.46 -2.85
N THR A 113 -14.05 1.09 -1.71
CA THR A 113 -15.31 1.13 -0.96
C THR A 113 -15.85 2.55 -0.98
N TYR A 114 -17.16 2.68 -0.78
CA TYR A 114 -17.91 3.93 -0.81
C TYR A 114 -18.91 3.93 0.34
N GLU A 115 -18.40 4.02 1.57
CA GLU A 115 -19.25 4.00 2.77
C GLU A 115 -20.03 5.32 2.89
N PRO A 116 -21.32 5.30 3.29
CA PRO A 116 -22.14 6.51 3.41
C PRO A 116 -21.51 7.59 4.30
N GLU A 117 -20.81 7.19 5.37
CA GLU A 117 -20.15 8.12 6.29
C GLU A 117 -18.95 8.81 5.63
N ASP A 118 -18.20 8.10 4.77
CA ASP A 118 -17.09 8.68 4.01
C ASP A 118 -17.61 9.63 2.92
N ILE A 119 -18.73 9.30 2.28
CA ILE A 119 -19.40 10.17 1.29
C ILE A 119 -19.84 11.47 1.94
N GLU A 120 -20.54 11.41 3.08
CA GLU A 120 -21.02 12.60 3.78
C GLU A 120 -19.86 13.47 4.28
N ALA A 121 -18.78 12.86 4.80
CA ALA A 121 -17.59 13.61 5.20
C ALA A 121 -16.97 14.37 4.03
N ASP A 122 -16.86 13.73 2.86
CA ASP A 122 -16.32 14.37 1.65
C ASP A 122 -17.25 15.47 1.12
N LEU A 123 -18.59 15.27 1.18
CA LEU A 123 -19.58 16.30 0.82
C LEU A 123 -19.49 17.54 1.72
N GLN A 124 -19.34 17.35 3.03
CA GLN A 124 -19.15 18.46 3.97
C GLN A 124 -17.86 19.23 3.69
N PHE A 125 -16.77 18.51 3.41
CA PHE A 125 -15.51 19.15 3.05
C PHE A 125 -15.62 19.94 1.75
N ALA A 126 -16.24 19.35 0.72
CA ALA A 126 -16.45 20.01 -0.56
C ALA A 126 -17.35 21.25 -0.44
N GLU A 127 -18.41 21.19 0.37
CA GLU A 127 -19.26 22.33 0.72
C GLU A 127 -18.45 23.45 1.37
N GLU A 128 -17.61 23.13 2.37
CA GLU A 128 -16.77 24.11 3.05
C GLU A 128 -15.78 24.78 2.08
N CYS A 129 -15.12 23.99 1.22
CA CYS A 129 -14.23 24.50 0.19
C CYS A 129 -14.96 25.42 -0.80
N TRP A 130 -16.17 25.04 -1.22
CA TRP A 130 -16.96 25.82 -2.16
C TRP A 130 -17.39 27.16 -1.54
N ARG A 131 -17.85 27.14 -0.27
CA ARG A 131 -18.20 28.36 0.47
C ARG A 131 -17.00 29.30 0.66
N LYS A 132 -15.78 28.78 0.85
CA LYS A 132 -14.57 29.62 0.95
C LYS A 132 -14.20 30.30 -0.38
N LYS A 133 -14.55 29.69 -1.51
CA LYS A 133 -14.23 30.20 -2.86
C LYS A 133 -15.20 31.29 -3.32
N HIS A 134 -16.41 31.34 -2.77
CA HIS A 134 -17.47 32.28 -3.19
C HIS A 134 -17.95 33.21 -2.06
N HIS A 135 -18.45 34.39 -2.43
CA HIS A 135 -19.02 35.37 -1.50
C HIS A 135 -20.47 35.02 -1.08
N GLU A 136 -21.02 35.76 -0.10
CA GLU A 136 -22.35 35.51 0.52
C GLU A 136 -23.50 35.30 -0.48
N ASN A 137 -23.46 35.96 -1.65
CA ASN A 137 -24.50 35.86 -2.69
C ASN A 137 -24.66 34.45 -3.29
N TRP A 138 -23.75 33.52 -3.01
CA TRP A 138 -23.81 32.13 -3.46
C TRP A 138 -24.38 31.16 -2.41
N SER A 139 -24.72 31.64 -1.20
CA SER A 139 -25.07 30.75 -0.09
C SER A 139 -26.26 29.84 -0.39
N ASP A 140 -27.31 30.38 -1.01
CA ASP A 140 -28.52 29.60 -1.36
C ASP A 140 -28.23 28.59 -2.47
N THR A 141 -27.50 29.01 -3.51
CA THR A 141 -27.07 28.13 -4.62
C THR A 141 -26.24 26.96 -4.11
N ILE A 142 -25.24 27.22 -3.26
CA ILE A 142 -24.39 26.17 -2.67
C ILE A 142 -25.26 25.20 -1.84
N THR A 143 -26.17 25.74 -1.03
CA THR A 143 -27.03 24.92 -0.17
C THR A 143 -27.94 24.00 -1.00
N ASP A 144 -28.58 24.52 -2.05
CA ASP A 144 -29.44 23.73 -2.94
C ASP A 144 -28.63 22.67 -3.70
N SER A 145 -27.50 23.05 -4.29
CA SER A 145 -26.63 22.14 -5.03
C SER A 145 -26.09 21.00 -4.14
N VAL A 146 -25.60 21.30 -2.93
CA VAL A 146 -25.13 20.28 -1.99
C VAL A 146 -26.28 19.38 -1.52
N LYS A 147 -27.48 19.93 -1.30
CA LYS A 147 -28.67 19.14 -0.97
C LYS A 147 -29.01 18.14 -2.09
N ARG A 148 -28.95 18.58 -3.36
CA ARG A 148 -29.16 17.70 -4.52
C ARG A 148 -28.10 16.60 -4.60
N LEU A 149 -26.82 16.92 -4.35
CA LEU A 149 -25.76 15.92 -4.24
C LEU A 149 -26.05 14.90 -3.14
N ARG A 150 -26.40 15.35 -1.92
CA ARG A 150 -26.73 14.46 -0.79
C ARG A 150 -27.88 13.51 -1.12
N ILE A 151 -28.96 14.01 -1.72
CA ILE A 151 -30.09 13.19 -2.15
C ILE A 151 -29.61 12.13 -3.15
N TRP A 152 -28.89 12.55 -4.19
CA TRP A 152 -28.40 11.64 -5.22
C TRP A 152 -27.51 10.53 -4.64
N PHE A 153 -26.54 10.88 -3.79
CA PHE A 153 -25.66 9.92 -3.14
C PHE A 153 -26.38 8.97 -2.16
N SER A 154 -27.49 9.41 -1.57
CA SER A 154 -28.29 8.55 -0.68
C SER A 154 -29.18 7.55 -1.43
N GLU A 155 -29.53 7.84 -2.68
CA GLU A 155 -30.47 7.05 -3.49
C GLU A 155 -29.77 6.17 -4.53
N ASN A 156 -28.47 6.36 -4.77
CA ASN A 156 -27.74 5.71 -5.86
C ASN A 156 -26.47 5.00 -5.36
N GLU A 157 -26.17 3.84 -5.95
CA GLU A 157 -24.91 3.14 -5.72
C GLU A 157 -23.75 3.88 -6.41
N VAL A 158 -22.67 4.11 -5.68
CA VAL A 158 -21.48 4.79 -6.20
C VAL A 158 -20.45 3.76 -6.66
N ALA A 159 -20.26 3.69 -7.97
CA ALA A 159 -19.25 2.82 -8.59
C ALA A 159 -18.35 3.64 -9.53
N GLY A 160 -17.57 4.57 -8.97
CA GLY A 160 -16.64 5.40 -9.73
C GLY A 160 -17.03 6.87 -9.82
N THR A 161 -16.76 7.49 -10.98
CA THR A 161 -16.95 8.94 -11.23
C THR A 161 -17.84 9.22 -12.43
N ASP A 162 -18.56 8.22 -12.93
CA ASP A 162 -19.48 8.37 -14.06
C ASP A 162 -20.86 8.73 -13.53
N TYR A 163 -21.09 10.03 -13.34
CA TYR A 163 -22.35 10.55 -12.80
C TYR A 163 -23.30 11.04 -13.90
N PRO A 164 -24.62 11.08 -13.63
CA PRO A 164 -25.57 11.74 -14.52
C PRO A 164 -25.18 13.20 -14.79
N LYS A 165 -25.59 13.72 -15.95
CA LYS A 165 -25.26 15.10 -16.38
C LYS A 165 -25.57 16.14 -15.31
N GLU A 166 -26.73 16.06 -14.67
CA GLU A 166 -27.14 17.00 -13.63
C GLU A 166 -26.18 17.06 -12.44
N ILE A 167 -25.57 15.93 -12.09
CA ILE A 167 -24.56 15.85 -11.03
C ILE A 167 -23.24 16.41 -11.56
N CYS A 168 -22.85 16.07 -12.79
CA CYS A 168 -21.66 16.64 -13.42
C CYS A 168 -21.72 18.17 -13.50
N ASP A 169 -22.87 18.75 -13.84
CA ASP A 169 -23.07 20.19 -13.94
C ASP A 169 -22.83 20.86 -12.57
N ILE A 170 -23.36 20.29 -11.47
CA ILE A 170 -23.09 20.78 -10.12
C ILE A 170 -21.59 20.69 -9.78
N LEU A 171 -20.95 19.56 -10.09
CA LEU A 171 -19.52 19.37 -9.81
C LEU A 171 -18.63 20.31 -10.62
N GLU A 172 -19.01 20.63 -11.86
CA GLU A 172 -18.32 21.61 -12.72
C GLU A 172 -18.48 23.04 -12.20
N GLU A 173 -19.63 23.39 -11.61
CA GLU A 173 -19.83 24.67 -10.90
C GLU A 173 -18.95 24.77 -9.64
N MET A 174 -18.80 23.68 -8.89
CA MET A 174 -17.92 23.61 -7.73
C MET A 174 -16.44 23.78 -8.14
N GLU A 175 -16.02 22.97 -9.12
CA GLU A 175 -14.67 22.92 -9.63
C GLU A 175 -14.68 22.53 -11.12
N PRO A 176 -14.35 23.46 -12.03
CA PRO A 176 -14.36 23.17 -13.48
C PRO A 176 -13.54 21.93 -13.87
N ASN A 177 -12.48 21.63 -13.12
CA ASN A 177 -11.63 20.44 -13.32
C ASN A 177 -11.91 19.31 -12.32
N TRP A 178 -13.16 19.17 -11.82
CA TRP A 178 -13.50 18.26 -10.73
C TRP A 178 -13.05 16.80 -10.94
N ARG A 179 -13.00 16.33 -12.19
CA ARG A 179 -12.52 14.97 -12.53
C ARG A 179 -11.07 14.72 -12.08
N HIS A 180 -10.27 15.78 -12.00
CA HIS A 180 -8.89 15.75 -11.50
C HIS A 180 -8.77 16.18 -10.03
N ALA A 181 -9.84 16.74 -9.44
CA ALA A 181 -9.87 17.16 -8.06
C ALA A 181 -10.02 15.96 -7.13
N VAL A 182 -8.95 15.59 -6.42
CA VAL A 182 -8.93 14.42 -5.53
C VAL A 182 -10.01 14.51 -4.44
N TYR A 183 -10.30 15.72 -3.94
CA TYR A 183 -11.30 15.95 -2.90
C TYR A 183 -12.76 15.84 -3.37
N LEU A 184 -13.01 15.71 -4.69
CA LEU A 184 -14.34 15.49 -5.26
C LEU A 184 -14.57 14.03 -5.68
N ARG A 185 -13.72 13.11 -5.18
CA ARG A 185 -13.90 11.66 -5.31
C ARG A 185 -14.67 11.12 -4.10
N PHE A 186 -15.92 11.52 -3.97
CA PHE A 186 -16.74 11.30 -2.78
C PHE A 186 -16.78 9.84 -2.34
N GLY A 187 -16.46 9.61 -1.06
CA GLY A 187 -16.51 8.31 -0.41
C GLY A 187 -15.45 7.32 -0.87
N LYS A 188 -14.67 7.64 -1.91
CA LYS A 188 -13.73 6.69 -2.50
C LYS A 188 -12.60 6.40 -1.53
N ARG A 189 -12.61 5.23 -0.91
CA ARG A 189 -11.52 4.72 -0.05
C ARG A 189 -10.96 3.43 -0.62
N LEU A 190 -9.66 3.20 -0.46
CA LEU A 190 -9.07 1.90 -0.81
C LEU A 190 -9.66 0.82 0.10
N SER A 191 -10.12 -0.27 -0.50
CA SER A 191 -10.66 -1.39 0.25
C SER A 191 -9.56 -2.05 1.09
N ALA A 192 -9.93 -2.54 2.28
CA ALA A 192 -9.01 -3.27 3.16
C ALA A 192 -8.34 -4.47 2.47
N ARG A 193 -8.97 -5.05 1.44
CA ARG A 193 -8.35 -6.14 0.64
C ARG A 193 -7.06 -5.72 -0.06
N VAL A 194 -6.97 -4.47 -0.52
CA VAL A 194 -5.78 -3.96 -1.22
C VAL A 194 -4.60 -3.90 -0.25
N TYR A 195 -4.87 -3.42 0.98
CA TYR A 195 -3.91 -3.45 2.07
C TYR A 195 -3.51 -4.88 2.44
N MET A 196 -4.47 -5.82 2.49
CA MET A 196 -4.18 -7.23 2.74
C MET A 196 -3.25 -7.82 1.69
N TRP A 197 -3.51 -7.58 0.40
CA TRP A 197 -2.64 -8.03 -0.69
C TRP A 197 -1.22 -7.46 -0.57
N GLN A 198 -1.11 -6.14 -0.35
CA GLN A 198 0.16 -5.43 -0.24
C GLN A 198 0.96 -5.90 0.99
N ILE A 199 0.37 -5.84 2.18
CA ILE A 199 1.02 -6.20 3.45
C ILE A 199 1.36 -7.70 3.47
N GLY A 200 0.45 -8.55 2.98
CA GLY A 200 0.71 -9.98 2.86
C GLY A 200 1.93 -10.26 1.98
N LEU A 201 2.06 -9.56 0.84
CA LEU A 201 3.20 -9.70 -0.05
C LEU A 201 4.49 -9.19 0.60
N GLN A 202 4.47 -8.02 1.25
CA GLN A 202 5.61 -7.49 2.00
C GLN A 202 6.11 -8.50 3.04
N MET A 203 5.21 -9.03 3.86
CA MET A 203 5.54 -9.96 4.93
C MET A 203 6.03 -11.30 4.37
N ALA A 204 5.43 -11.78 3.28
CA ALA A 204 5.85 -13.00 2.63
C ALA A 204 7.27 -12.90 2.07
N LEU A 205 7.57 -11.81 1.35
CA LEU A 205 8.91 -11.54 0.82
C LEU A 205 9.94 -11.41 1.94
N ALA A 206 9.62 -10.68 3.01
CA ALA A 206 10.51 -10.54 4.16
C ALA A 206 10.83 -11.90 4.80
N GLN A 207 9.83 -12.77 4.97
CA GLN A 207 10.04 -14.10 5.54
C GLN A 207 10.88 -15.00 4.64
N VAL A 208 10.67 -14.94 3.31
CA VAL A 208 11.47 -15.72 2.35
C VAL A 208 12.91 -15.24 2.32
N SER A 209 13.15 -13.93 2.32
CA SER A 209 14.51 -13.36 2.38
C SER A 209 15.26 -13.78 3.66
N LEU A 210 14.59 -13.77 4.82
CA LEU A 210 15.16 -14.22 6.10
C LEU A 210 15.51 -15.72 6.10
N LYS A 211 14.69 -16.56 5.44
CA LYS A 211 14.96 -18.00 5.28
C LYS A 211 16.17 -18.24 4.36
N ALA A 212 16.29 -17.46 3.29
CA ALA A 212 17.41 -17.57 2.34
C ALA A 212 18.75 -17.14 2.95
N SER A 213 18.75 -16.18 3.87
CA SER A 213 19.97 -15.73 4.57
C SER A 213 20.43 -16.65 5.72
N GLY A 214 20.00 -17.92 5.75
CA GLY A 214 20.45 -18.90 6.76
C GLY A 214 19.88 -18.70 8.16
N GLY A 215 18.83 -17.89 8.33
CA GLY A 215 18.23 -17.59 9.63
C GLY A 215 19.09 -16.61 10.42
N ILE A 216 18.67 -15.35 10.44
CA ILE A 216 19.19 -14.37 11.39
C ILE A 216 18.77 -14.83 12.80
N SER A 217 19.71 -14.97 13.73
CA SER A 217 19.42 -15.41 15.11
C SER A 217 18.27 -14.58 15.69
N LYS A 218 17.41 -15.17 16.54
CA LYS A 218 16.26 -14.47 17.14
C LYS A 218 16.68 -13.12 17.78
N ASN A 219 17.85 -13.09 18.42
CA ASN A 219 18.44 -11.88 18.98
C ASN A 219 18.77 -10.82 17.92
N THR A 220 19.23 -11.23 16.75
CA THR A 220 19.59 -10.32 15.65
C THR A 220 18.34 -9.82 14.92
N ALA A 221 17.28 -10.63 14.83
CA ALA A 221 15.96 -10.19 14.33
C ALA A 221 15.30 -9.20 15.31
N ASP A 222 15.40 -9.45 16.61
CA ASP A 222 14.92 -8.54 17.66
C ASP A 222 15.76 -7.24 17.70
N LEU A 223 17.07 -7.31 17.44
CA LEU A 223 17.96 -6.14 17.31
C LEU A 223 17.70 -5.33 16.03
N LEU A 224 17.36 -5.97 14.92
CA LEU A 224 16.95 -5.30 13.67
C LEU A 224 15.58 -4.63 13.86
N ALA A 225 14.62 -5.32 14.48
CA ALA A 225 13.33 -4.74 14.83
C ALA A 225 13.48 -3.56 15.80
N ALA A 226 14.32 -3.69 16.84
CA ALA A 226 14.62 -2.61 17.77
C ALA A 226 15.35 -1.44 17.10
N SER A 227 16.27 -1.70 16.16
CA SER A 227 16.98 -0.66 15.40
C SER A 227 16.08 0.06 14.41
N CYS A 228 15.20 -0.65 13.69
CA CYS A 228 14.18 -0.05 12.83
C CYS A 228 13.22 0.81 13.66
N MET A 229 12.78 0.33 14.82
CA MET A 229 11.96 1.11 15.75
C MET A 229 12.72 2.32 16.31
N ALA A 230 14.01 2.21 16.60
CA ALA A 230 14.85 3.32 17.07
C ALA A 230 15.17 4.35 15.98
N VAL A 231 15.17 3.97 14.70
CA VAL A 231 15.28 4.88 13.55
C VAL A 231 13.94 5.59 13.28
N LEU A 232 12.81 4.96 13.60
CA LEU A 232 11.47 5.56 13.45
C LEU A 232 11.08 6.42 14.68
N ASN A 233 11.64 6.17 15.86
CA ASN A 233 11.31 6.90 17.09
C ASN A 233 11.72 8.39 17.15
N PRO A 234 12.75 8.91 16.44
CA PRO A 234 13.06 10.34 16.45
C PRO A 234 12.16 11.14 15.51
N MET A 235 11.30 10.51 14.69
CA MET A 235 10.35 11.21 13.82
C MET A 235 9.12 11.75 14.57
N ARG A 236 9.27 12.11 15.86
CA ARG A 236 8.38 13.09 16.48
C ARG A 236 8.76 14.46 15.94
N TRP A 237 7.97 14.91 14.99
CA TRP A 237 8.07 16.23 14.39
C TRP A 237 7.78 17.30 15.45
N ASN A 238 8.83 17.93 15.99
CA ASN A 238 8.71 19.00 16.98
C ASN A 238 8.67 20.36 16.29
N GLY A 239 7.70 20.59 15.40
CA GLY A 239 7.12 21.89 14.99
C GLY A 239 7.97 23.19 14.93
N ARG A 240 9.29 23.16 14.80
CA ARG A 240 10.13 24.34 14.63
C ARG A 240 11.20 24.04 13.59
N GLY A 241 11.15 24.78 12.49
CA GLY A 241 12.11 24.71 11.41
C GLY A 241 13.53 24.91 11.94
N ASN A 242 14.40 23.98 11.58
CA ASN A 242 15.84 24.20 11.48
C ASN A 242 16.36 23.24 10.42
N ASN A 243 17.06 23.80 9.43
CA ASN A 243 17.80 23.06 8.42
C ASN A 243 18.78 22.11 9.11
N LEU A 244 18.59 20.80 8.97
CA LEU A 244 19.59 19.82 9.37
C LEU A 244 20.38 19.43 8.12
N SER A 245 21.61 19.93 8.02
CA SER A 245 22.62 19.45 7.07
C SER A 245 23.07 18.05 7.49
N PHE A 246 22.88 17.07 6.62
CA PHE A 246 23.30 15.68 6.84
C PHE A 246 24.72 15.46 6.31
N GLU A 247 25.72 15.71 7.14
CA GLU A 247 27.06 15.17 6.94
C GLU A 247 27.40 14.21 8.10
N LYS A 248 27.60 12.94 7.76
CA LYS A 248 28.05 11.83 8.64
C LYS A 248 27.01 11.20 9.59
N THR A 249 26.24 10.24 9.08
CA THR A 249 25.68 9.15 9.92
C THR A 249 25.67 7.81 9.16
N GLY A 250 26.86 7.24 8.93
CA GLY A 250 26.98 5.81 8.66
C GLY A 250 27.08 5.07 9.99
N TRP A 251 26.12 4.21 10.30
CA TRP A 251 26.18 3.36 11.50
C TRP A 251 26.65 1.98 11.09
N ALA A 252 27.81 1.58 11.61
CA ALA A 252 28.37 0.24 11.44
C ALA A 252 28.15 -0.53 12.75
N HIS A 253 27.36 -1.61 12.68
CA HIS A 253 27.17 -2.50 13.84
C HIS A 253 27.74 -3.88 13.51
N ARG A 254 28.60 -4.38 14.39
CA ARG A 254 29.26 -5.67 14.21
C ARG A 254 28.31 -6.77 14.66
N LEU A 255 27.91 -7.64 13.73
CA LEU A 255 26.94 -8.71 13.98
C LEU A 255 27.63 -9.95 14.55
N ASP A 256 28.85 -10.26 14.08
CA ASP A 256 29.72 -11.32 14.64
C ASP A 256 31.21 -11.05 14.33
N LYS A 257 32.08 -12.08 14.44
CA LYS A 257 33.52 -11.92 14.17
C LYS A 257 33.82 -11.49 12.74
N ASP A 258 32.99 -11.87 11.78
CA ASP A 258 33.25 -11.81 10.34
C ASP A 258 32.26 -10.92 9.57
N HIS A 259 31.16 -10.47 10.19
CA HIS A 259 30.10 -9.70 9.54
C HIS A 259 29.81 -8.37 10.22
N THR A 260 29.69 -7.30 9.42
CA THR A 260 29.30 -5.96 9.87
C THR A 260 28.12 -5.45 9.06
N LEU A 261 27.05 -5.06 9.75
CA LEU A 261 25.90 -4.40 9.15
C LEU A 261 26.23 -2.92 8.95
N LEU A 262 26.17 -2.47 7.70
CA LEU A 262 26.29 -1.07 7.32
C LEU A 262 24.90 -0.54 6.97
N VAL A 263 24.33 0.30 7.84
CA VAL A 263 23.09 1.00 7.56
C VAL A 263 23.45 2.35 6.93
N ARG A 264 23.16 2.51 5.63
CA ARG A 264 23.18 3.81 4.95
C ARG A 264 21.74 4.27 4.75
N LEU A 265 21.40 5.42 5.32
CA LEU A 265 20.19 6.15 4.92
C LEU A 265 20.43 6.69 3.51
N GLY A 266 19.65 6.22 2.54
CA GLY A 266 19.71 6.70 1.16
C GLY A 266 19.28 8.15 1.09
N GLN A 267 20.09 9.00 0.43
CA GLN A 267 19.68 10.33 0.03
C GLN A 267 18.48 10.23 -0.93
N ASN A 268 17.47 11.05 -0.69
CA ASN A 268 16.39 11.28 -1.63
C ASN A 268 17.00 12.06 -2.82
N ILE A 269 17.27 11.38 -3.94
CA ILE A 269 17.71 12.05 -5.16
C ILE A 269 16.44 12.56 -5.86
N ASN A 270 16.00 13.74 -5.47
CA ASN A 270 15.22 14.64 -6.31
C ASN A 270 15.83 16.03 -6.14
N GLN A 271 16.91 16.26 -6.90
CA GLN A 271 17.34 17.56 -7.35
C GLN A 271 17.63 17.40 -8.84
N ASP A 272 16.63 17.70 -9.66
CA ASP A 272 16.64 18.81 -10.60
C ASP A 272 15.19 19.18 -10.97
#